data_AF-A0A9W7G4I6-F1
#
_entry.id   AF-A0A9W7G4I6-F1
#
_cell.length_a   1.000
_cell.length_b   1.000
_cell.length_c   1.000
_cell.angle_alpha   90.00
_cell.angle_beta   90.00
_cell.angle_gamma   90.00
#
_symmetry.space_group_name_H-M   'P 1'
#
loop_
_entity.id
_entity.type
_entity.pdbx_description
1 polymer ?
#
loop_
_entity_poly.entity_id
_entity_poly.type
_entity_poly.pdbx_seq_one_letter_code
_entity_poly.pdbx_strand_id
1 'polypeptide(L)'
;MYTCGPTVYAEAHLGNFRAFLTYDILKRVLVKVYDKEVDHVCNLTDVDDKIIKKCRSLKITDAKDLTGKYTDIFMHDLSDLNILPASRYPRATDHIPDIVKMIEDLRDVGLAYRDPDGWWFDVSQKSGYGSQLVNVASLSDEVDIDADGDQDYRSDNVKVGGMPKGGEKVKNNKRDFALWKAYKEGVDIDSLTWDTSLGLGRPGWHIECSAICRTLLGDRIDIHMGGTDLRFPHHENEIAQSEGVMGKECGKEEGREFCQCWVHNGFVKMGEEKMSKSLGNTLTLQSECPTTLDKRAFRYLVVTSHYRQEMTFTSDALNASKRAVERVDKCMRDIKDIQKTGDNKEGGELGELCEREAGKFYKAIADDLSTPRCAASMFAVVKGAEKEIKRGRREGGGWDIDGLGRAMDTLRMFDEVFGILYGQEEQEGDGGGGEVPEDVMELVRKRGDAKAGKDWGLADELRDEIAARGWQVKDSKDGATVVKL
;
A
#
# COMPACT_ATOMS: atom_id res chain seq x y z
N MET A 1 6.35 11.34 -9.99
CA MET A 1 5.88 10.93 -8.64
C MET A 1 6.69 9.72 -8.20
N TYR A 2 7.34 9.79 -7.04
CA TYR A 2 8.07 8.67 -6.45
C TYR A 2 7.36 8.18 -5.17
N THR A 3 7.35 6.88 -4.95
CA THR A 3 6.76 6.30 -3.72
C THR A 3 7.66 5.18 -3.19
N CYS A 4 8.03 5.21 -1.91
CA CYS A 4 8.78 4.12 -1.32
C CYS A 4 7.94 2.83 -1.32
N GLY A 5 8.50 1.76 -1.91
CA GLY A 5 7.85 0.45 -1.96
C GLY A 5 8.30 -0.51 -0.86
N PRO A 6 7.93 -1.80 -0.96
CA PRO A 6 8.16 -2.76 0.11
C PRO A 6 9.59 -3.34 0.08
N THR A 7 10.06 -3.76 1.25
CA THR A 7 11.15 -4.76 1.33
C THR A 7 10.58 -6.15 1.04
N VAL A 8 11.02 -6.79 -0.04
CA VAL A 8 10.41 -8.05 -0.54
C VAL A 8 11.00 -9.30 0.12
N TYR A 9 10.84 -9.44 1.43
CA TYR A 9 11.33 -10.60 2.21
C TYR A 9 10.23 -11.42 2.90
N ALA A 10 9.01 -10.88 2.89
CA ALA A 10 7.80 -11.44 3.49
C ALA A 10 6.56 -10.82 2.81
N GLU A 11 5.39 -11.38 3.09
CA GLU A 11 4.12 -10.78 2.65
C GLU A 11 3.95 -9.37 3.28
N ALA A 12 3.41 -8.45 2.48
CA ALA A 12 3.03 -7.13 2.98
C ALA A 12 1.81 -7.24 3.89
N HIS A 13 1.74 -6.38 4.89
CA HIS A 13 0.61 -6.33 5.82
C HIS A 13 -0.37 -5.21 5.46
N LEU A 14 -1.56 -5.21 6.06
CA LEU A 14 -2.60 -4.18 5.82
C LEU A 14 -2.08 -2.76 6.05
N GLY A 15 -1.16 -2.56 7.01
CA GLY A 15 -0.46 -1.29 7.19
C GLY A 15 0.30 -0.80 5.96
N ASN A 16 0.95 -1.70 5.21
CA ASN A 16 1.63 -1.36 3.95
C ASN A 16 0.60 -1.05 2.87
N PHE A 17 -0.44 -1.88 2.74
CA PHE A 17 -1.49 -1.66 1.73
C PHE A 17 -2.28 -0.38 1.93
N ARG A 18 -2.38 0.14 3.15
CA ARG A 18 -2.90 1.49 3.38
C ARG A 18 -2.07 2.56 2.65
N ALA A 19 -0.74 2.46 2.68
CA ALA A 19 0.13 3.39 1.97
C ALA A 19 -0.08 3.26 0.45
N PHE A 20 -0.05 2.04 -0.09
CA PHE A 20 -0.24 1.81 -1.52
C PHE A 20 -1.62 2.25 -2.04
N LEU A 21 -2.68 2.06 -1.25
CA LEU A 21 -4.01 2.59 -1.55
C LEU A 21 -4.06 4.12 -1.50
N THR A 22 -3.30 4.75 -0.61
CA THR A 22 -3.17 6.22 -0.57
C THR A 22 -2.47 6.73 -1.83
N TYR A 23 -1.40 6.06 -2.27
CA TYR A 23 -0.70 6.41 -3.52
C TYR A 23 -1.63 6.27 -4.72
N ASP A 24 -2.41 5.18 -4.75
CA ASP A 24 -3.39 4.91 -5.80
C ASP A 24 -4.49 5.96 -5.84
N ILE A 25 -5.07 6.35 -4.70
CA ILE A 25 -6.10 7.40 -4.63
C ILE A 25 -5.55 8.73 -5.17
N LEU A 26 -4.35 9.14 -4.75
CA LEU A 26 -3.73 10.36 -5.28
C LEU A 26 -3.48 10.24 -6.79
N LYS A 27 -2.94 9.11 -7.27
CA LYS A 27 -2.71 8.87 -8.70
C LYS A 27 -4.01 8.95 -9.50
N ARG A 28 -5.09 8.33 -9.01
CA ARG A 28 -6.41 8.37 -9.62
C ARG A 28 -6.95 9.79 -9.68
N VAL A 29 -6.78 10.58 -8.61
CA VAL A 29 -7.17 12.00 -8.62
C VAL A 29 -6.38 12.78 -9.67
N LEU A 30 -5.05 12.61 -9.74
CA LEU A 30 -4.22 13.29 -10.74
C LEU A 30 -4.64 12.94 -12.16
N VAL A 31 -4.88 11.66 -12.45
CA VAL A 31 -5.24 11.19 -13.79
C VAL A 31 -6.69 11.51 -14.16
N LYS A 32 -7.65 11.26 -13.25
CA LYS A 32 -9.09 11.30 -13.56
C LYS A 32 -9.75 12.63 -13.29
N VAL A 33 -9.26 13.39 -12.30
CA VAL A 33 -9.82 14.70 -11.93
C VAL A 33 -9.04 15.84 -12.57
N TYR A 34 -7.72 15.73 -12.61
CA TYR A 34 -6.84 16.79 -13.10
C TYR A 34 -6.22 16.53 -14.48
N ASP A 35 -6.57 15.41 -15.12
CA ASP A 35 -6.13 15.01 -16.46
C ASP A 35 -4.61 15.11 -16.64
N LYS A 36 -3.87 14.54 -15.68
CA LYS A 36 -2.41 14.52 -15.67
C LYS A 36 -1.88 13.16 -16.10
N GLU A 37 -0.86 13.17 -16.94
CA GLU A 37 0.05 12.04 -17.10
C GLU A 37 0.94 11.94 -15.86
N VAL A 38 0.96 10.76 -15.23
CA VAL A 38 1.72 10.53 -14.00
C VAL A 38 2.81 9.49 -14.27
N ASP A 39 4.05 9.96 -14.40
CA ASP A 39 5.22 9.08 -14.34
C ASP A 39 5.48 8.67 -12.88
N HIS A 40 5.03 7.46 -12.55
CA HIS A 40 5.06 6.91 -11.19
C HIS A 40 6.13 5.85 -11.07
N VAL A 41 7.09 6.06 -10.19
CA VAL A 41 8.12 5.07 -9.82
C VAL A 41 7.87 4.59 -8.39
N CYS A 42 7.83 3.27 -8.21
CA CYS A 42 7.70 2.63 -6.89
C CYS A 42 8.79 1.57 -6.75
N ASN A 43 9.83 1.80 -5.95
CA ASN A 43 10.95 0.86 -5.87
C ASN A 43 10.57 -0.46 -5.17
N LEU A 44 11.34 -1.50 -5.43
CA LEU A 44 11.32 -2.76 -4.70
C LEU A 44 12.68 -2.91 -4.00
N THR A 45 12.69 -2.83 -2.67
CA THR A 45 13.91 -3.08 -1.89
C THR A 45 14.14 -4.59 -1.83
N ASP A 46 15.05 -5.07 -2.66
CA ASP A 46 15.46 -6.47 -2.79
C ASP A 46 16.90 -6.75 -2.33
N VAL A 47 17.49 -5.80 -1.61
CA VAL A 47 18.70 -5.94 -0.80
C VAL A 47 18.47 -5.24 0.55
N ASP A 48 18.56 -5.96 1.67
CA ASP A 48 18.39 -5.42 3.03
C ASP A 48 18.84 -6.44 4.08
N ASP A 49 19.12 -5.98 5.30
CA ASP A 49 19.46 -6.81 6.45
C ASP A 49 18.37 -7.87 6.73
N LYS A 50 17.08 -7.53 6.56
CA LYS A 50 15.96 -8.46 6.75
C LYS A 50 15.93 -9.56 5.70
N ILE A 51 16.29 -9.25 4.45
CA ILE A 51 16.40 -10.23 3.36
C ILE A 51 17.53 -11.20 3.66
N ILE A 52 18.70 -10.69 4.03
CA ILE A 52 19.87 -11.51 4.40
C ILE A 52 19.53 -12.43 5.58
N LYS A 53 18.97 -11.88 6.67
CA LYS A 53 18.54 -12.66 7.85
C LYS A 53 17.54 -13.76 7.44
N LYS A 54 16.58 -13.47 6.57
CA LYS A 54 15.58 -14.43 6.10
C LYS A 54 16.21 -15.52 5.21
N CYS A 55 17.04 -15.16 4.24
CA CYS A 55 17.78 -16.10 3.39
C CYS A 55 18.61 -17.07 4.23
N ARG A 56 19.37 -16.58 5.20
CA ARG A 56 20.16 -17.42 6.11
C ARG A 56 19.28 -18.37 6.93
N SER A 57 18.16 -17.89 7.48
CA SER A 57 17.23 -18.72 8.25
C SER A 57 16.62 -19.87 7.43
N LEU A 58 16.41 -19.63 6.13
CA LEU A 58 15.83 -20.61 5.19
C LEU A 58 16.89 -21.37 4.38
N LYS A 59 18.18 -21.10 4.60
CA LYS A 59 19.30 -21.63 3.81
C LYS A 59 19.17 -21.39 2.30
N ILE A 60 18.59 -20.25 1.93
CA ILE A 60 18.52 -19.78 0.54
C ILE A 60 19.83 -19.08 0.20
N THR A 61 20.50 -19.51 -0.86
CA THR A 61 21.80 -18.98 -1.31
C THR A 61 21.65 -17.82 -2.28
N ASP A 62 20.64 -17.85 -3.15
CA ASP A 62 20.31 -16.76 -4.06
C ASP A 62 19.10 -15.97 -3.54
N ALA A 63 19.33 -14.71 -3.14
CA ALA A 63 18.27 -13.85 -2.65
C ALA A 63 17.18 -13.57 -3.70
N LYS A 64 17.45 -13.74 -5.00
CA LYS A 64 16.44 -13.58 -6.07
C LYS A 64 15.31 -14.58 -5.94
N ASP A 65 15.56 -15.78 -5.42
CA ASP A 65 14.51 -16.78 -5.19
C ASP A 65 13.51 -16.32 -4.13
N LEU A 66 14.01 -15.73 -3.04
CA LEU A 66 13.19 -15.20 -1.95
C LEU A 66 12.44 -13.93 -2.41
N THR A 67 13.19 -12.98 -2.97
CA THR A 67 12.69 -11.65 -3.33
C THR A 67 11.76 -11.70 -4.52
N GLY A 68 12.02 -12.58 -5.51
CA GLY A 68 11.13 -12.85 -6.63
C GLY A 68 9.76 -13.36 -6.16
N LYS A 69 9.75 -14.39 -5.31
CA LYS A 69 8.51 -14.92 -4.72
C LYS A 69 7.67 -13.84 -4.04
N TYR A 70 8.28 -13.03 -3.17
CA TYR A 70 7.53 -12.00 -2.45
C TYR A 70 7.21 -10.77 -3.31
N THR A 71 7.96 -10.53 -4.38
CA THR A 71 7.56 -9.56 -5.42
C THR A 71 6.27 -10.02 -6.08
N ASP A 72 6.19 -11.29 -6.52
CA ASP A 72 5.01 -11.80 -7.22
C ASP A 72 3.75 -11.75 -6.34
N ILE A 73 3.88 -12.13 -5.06
CA ILE A 73 2.78 -12.00 -4.09
C ILE A 73 2.36 -10.54 -3.92
N PHE A 74 3.32 -9.62 -3.76
CA PHE A 74 3.04 -8.20 -3.63
C PHE A 74 2.31 -7.65 -4.86
N MET A 75 2.76 -7.97 -6.07
CA MET A 75 2.13 -7.52 -7.31
C MET A 75 0.71 -8.08 -7.48
N HIS A 76 0.49 -9.34 -7.08
CA HIS A 76 -0.84 -9.94 -7.03
C HIS A 76 -1.75 -9.19 -6.05
N ASP A 77 -1.29 -8.93 -4.82
CA ASP A 77 -2.07 -8.20 -3.82
C ASP A 77 -2.42 -6.76 -4.26
N LEU A 78 -1.54 -6.07 -5.00
CA LEU A 78 -1.86 -4.77 -5.59
C LEU A 78 -3.01 -4.88 -6.60
N SER A 79 -2.98 -5.90 -7.46
CA SER A 79 -4.04 -6.16 -8.43
C SER A 79 -5.37 -6.48 -7.75
N ASP A 80 -5.34 -7.33 -6.72
CA ASP A 80 -6.51 -7.71 -5.90
C ASP A 80 -7.19 -6.50 -5.23
N LEU A 81 -6.42 -5.47 -4.91
CA LEU A 81 -6.89 -4.20 -4.34
C LEU A 81 -7.25 -3.15 -5.40
N ASN A 82 -7.23 -3.51 -6.69
CA ASN A 82 -7.49 -2.60 -7.80
C ASN A 82 -6.59 -1.35 -7.74
N ILE A 83 -5.31 -1.53 -7.37
CA ILE A 83 -4.32 -0.46 -7.37
C ILE A 83 -3.79 -0.28 -8.79
N LEU A 84 -3.81 0.95 -9.30
CA LEU A 84 -3.20 1.28 -10.58
C LEU A 84 -1.69 1.01 -10.52
N PRO A 85 -1.12 0.24 -11.45
CA PRO A 85 0.30 -0.09 -11.43
C PRO A 85 1.14 1.18 -11.57
N ALA A 86 2.28 1.23 -10.88
CA ALA A 86 3.31 2.24 -11.15
C ALA A 86 3.81 2.10 -12.59
N SER A 87 4.34 3.18 -13.16
CA SER A 87 4.97 3.15 -14.49
C SER A 87 6.19 2.21 -14.48
N ARG A 88 6.94 2.19 -13.37
CA ARG A 88 8.13 1.38 -13.17
C ARG A 88 8.23 0.88 -11.72
N TYR A 89 8.70 -0.36 -11.56
CA TYR A 89 9.02 -0.98 -10.27
C TYR A 89 10.52 -1.36 -10.19
N PRO A 90 11.43 -0.38 -10.08
CA PRO A 90 12.86 -0.64 -10.09
C PRO A 90 13.30 -1.43 -8.86
N ARG A 91 14.16 -2.42 -9.06
CA ARG A 91 14.81 -3.18 -7.98
C ARG A 91 16.09 -2.47 -7.56
N ALA A 92 16.37 -2.41 -6.26
CA ALA A 92 17.62 -1.85 -5.76
C ALA A 92 18.85 -2.56 -6.33
N THR A 93 18.78 -3.89 -6.50
CA THR A 93 19.87 -4.69 -7.07
C THR A 93 20.19 -4.36 -8.53
N ASP A 94 19.25 -3.79 -9.29
CA ASP A 94 19.46 -3.38 -10.69
C ASP A 94 20.13 -1.99 -10.80
N HIS A 95 20.21 -1.24 -9.69
CA HIS A 95 20.68 0.15 -9.64
C HIS A 95 21.97 0.34 -8.81
N ILE A 96 22.73 -0.74 -8.57
CA ILE A 96 24.00 -0.67 -7.83
C ILE A 96 24.99 0.33 -8.45
N PRO A 97 25.19 0.41 -9.78
CA PRO A 97 26.07 1.41 -10.37
C PRO A 97 25.64 2.86 -10.05
N ASP A 98 24.33 3.14 -10.06
CA ASP A 98 23.78 4.46 -9.76
C ASP A 98 23.99 4.83 -8.29
N ILE A 99 23.79 3.86 -7.39
CA ILE A 99 24.04 4.01 -5.96
C ILE A 99 25.52 4.29 -5.70
N VAL A 100 26.43 3.51 -6.29
CA VAL A 100 27.88 3.72 -6.17
C VAL A 100 28.26 5.12 -6.63
N LYS A 101 27.75 5.55 -7.79
CA LYS A 101 28.00 6.89 -8.33
C LYS A 101 27.54 7.99 -7.38
N MET A 102 26.36 7.83 -6.77
CA MET A 102 25.81 8.81 -5.83
C MET A 102 26.65 8.93 -4.56
N ILE A 103 27.17 7.81 -4.03
CA ILE A 103 28.04 7.81 -2.85
C ILE A 103 29.39 8.47 -3.16
N GLU A 104 29.95 8.24 -4.35
CA GLU A 104 31.15 8.95 -4.80
C GLU A 104 30.90 10.46 -4.92
N ASP A 105 29.73 10.87 -5.41
CA ASP A 105 29.39 12.30 -5.46
C ASP A 105 29.27 12.91 -4.07
N LEU A 106 28.63 12.22 -3.12
CA LEU A 106 28.54 12.64 -1.72
C LEU A 106 29.92 12.74 -1.05
N ARG A 107 30.84 11.81 -1.34
CA ARG A 107 32.23 11.88 -0.90
C ARG A 107 32.92 13.12 -1.45
N ASP A 108 32.77 13.39 -2.74
CA ASP A 108 33.47 14.50 -3.40
C ASP A 108 33.02 15.87 -2.87
N VAL A 109 31.78 15.99 -2.36
CA VAL A 109 31.31 17.20 -1.65
C VAL A 109 31.55 17.19 -0.14
N GLY A 110 32.24 16.18 0.39
CA GLY A 110 32.58 16.10 1.81
C GLY A 110 31.41 15.70 2.73
N LEU A 111 30.30 15.19 2.18
CA LEU A 111 29.14 14.71 2.94
C LEU A 111 29.22 13.20 3.27
N ALA A 112 30.22 12.49 2.75
CA ALA A 112 30.46 11.10 3.07
C ALA A 112 31.88 10.85 3.58
N TYR A 113 32.00 9.94 4.54
CA TYR A 113 33.28 9.44 5.05
C TYR A 113 33.28 7.91 5.10
N ARG A 114 34.49 7.34 5.21
CA ARG A 114 34.69 5.89 5.28
C ARG A 114 35.30 5.49 6.63
N ASP A 115 34.83 4.36 7.15
CA ASP A 115 35.44 3.60 8.25
C ASP A 115 35.53 2.11 7.85
N PRO A 116 36.06 1.19 8.68
CA PRO A 116 36.13 -0.23 8.35
C PRO A 116 34.77 -0.91 8.10
N ASP A 117 33.69 -0.38 8.68
CA ASP A 117 32.34 -0.93 8.55
C ASP A 117 31.62 -0.41 7.29
N GLY A 118 32.20 0.57 6.58
CA GLY A 118 31.73 1.01 5.28
C GLY A 118 31.80 2.51 5.02
N TRP A 119 30.90 3.01 4.17
CA TRP A 119 30.70 4.42 3.87
C TRP A 119 29.47 4.96 4.58
N TRP A 120 29.59 6.16 5.12
CA TRP A 120 28.60 6.78 5.99
C TRP A 120 28.35 8.21 5.56
N PHE A 121 27.12 8.68 5.73
CA PHE A 121 26.77 10.07 5.56
C PHE A 121 27.15 10.86 6.82
N ASP A 122 27.91 11.94 6.68
CA ASP A 122 28.26 12.84 7.79
C ASP A 122 27.16 13.89 7.97
N VAL A 123 26.24 13.62 8.90
CA VAL A 123 25.12 14.52 9.18
C VAL A 123 25.61 15.88 9.66
N SER A 124 26.78 15.95 10.33
CA SER A 124 27.33 17.22 10.83
C SER A 124 27.74 18.19 9.71
N GLN A 125 27.98 17.67 8.51
CA GLN A 125 28.36 18.46 7.34
C GLN A 125 27.13 18.92 6.52
N LYS A 126 25.94 18.38 6.77
CA LYS A 126 24.70 18.81 6.09
C LYS A 126 23.96 19.86 6.91
N SER A 127 24.11 21.12 6.51
CA SER A 127 23.28 22.20 7.05
C SER A 127 21.79 21.92 6.82
N GLY A 128 20.98 22.21 7.84
CA GLY A 128 19.51 22.04 7.80
C GLY A 128 19.01 20.59 7.85
N TYR A 129 19.88 19.60 8.10
CA TYR A 129 19.45 18.21 8.28
C TYR A 129 18.41 18.09 9.40
N GLY A 130 17.30 17.39 9.15
CA GLY A 130 16.28 17.18 10.16
C GLY A 130 15.37 18.37 10.39
N SER A 131 15.24 19.27 9.41
CA SER A 131 14.40 20.47 9.51
C SER A 131 13.27 20.54 8.47
N GLN A 132 13.33 19.72 7.41
CA GLN A 132 12.37 19.83 6.30
C GLN A 132 11.09 19.05 6.59
N LEU A 133 11.20 17.78 6.95
CA LEU A 133 10.03 16.94 7.24
C LEU A 133 9.78 16.78 8.72
N VAL A 134 10.81 16.93 9.54
CA VAL A 134 10.74 16.85 11.00
C VAL A 134 11.49 18.02 11.61
N ASN A 135 11.38 18.21 12.92
CA ASN A 135 12.24 19.14 13.66
C ASN A 135 13.10 18.31 14.63
N VAL A 136 14.15 17.69 14.10
CA VAL A 136 15.04 16.79 14.87
C VAL A 136 15.71 17.53 16.02
N ALA A 137 15.94 18.84 15.91
CA ALA A 137 16.47 19.66 17.02
C ALA A 137 15.51 19.75 18.22
N SER A 138 14.22 19.49 18.01
CA SER A 138 13.20 19.42 19.06
C SER A 138 12.92 17.99 19.57
N LEU A 139 13.46 16.97 18.91
CA LEU A 139 13.36 15.58 19.36
C LEU A 139 14.37 15.34 20.49
N SER A 140 13.95 14.67 21.57
CA SER A 140 14.86 14.27 22.63
C SER A 140 15.95 13.33 22.08
N ASP A 141 17.12 13.30 22.72
CA ASP A 141 18.22 12.39 22.38
C ASP A 141 17.86 10.89 22.51
N GLU A 142 16.62 10.58 22.91
CA GLU A 142 16.05 9.24 23.11
C GLU A 142 15.26 8.71 21.90
N VAL A 143 15.08 9.49 20.82
CA VAL A 143 14.47 8.94 19.60
C VAL A 143 15.44 7.96 18.96
N ASP A 144 15.04 6.68 18.91
CA ASP A 144 15.75 5.62 18.20
C ASP A 144 15.92 6.02 16.73
N ILE A 145 17.15 6.35 16.33
CA ILE A 145 17.52 6.69 14.95
C ILE A 145 17.78 5.39 14.13
N ASP A 146 17.78 4.22 14.78
CA ASP A 146 18.24 2.94 14.21
C ASP A 146 17.14 2.14 13.48
N ALA A 147 16.23 2.82 12.78
CA ALA A 147 15.20 2.14 11.99
C ALA A 147 15.79 1.17 10.93
N ASP A 148 17.06 1.37 10.56
CA ASP A 148 17.82 0.66 9.53
C ASP A 148 18.66 -0.52 10.07
N GLY A 149 18.67 -0.75 11.39
CA GLY A 149 19.56 -1.75 12.00
C GLY A 149 21.05 -1.41 11.91
N ASP A 150 21.39 -0.16 11.59
CA ASP A 150 22.78 0.31 11.43
C ASP A 150 23.62 0.14 12.70
N GLN A 151 23.01 0.21 13.89
CA GLN A 151 23.69 -0.08 15.14
C GLN A 151 24.05 -1.57 15.28
N ASP A 152 23.19 -2.49 14.86
CA ASP A 152 23.49 -3.93 14.84
C ASP A 152 24.61 -4.27 13.84
N TYR A 153 24.74 -3.47 12.77
CA TYR A 153 25.75 -3.70 11.75
C TYR A 153 27.13 -3.13 12.11
N ARG A 154 27.25 -2.16 13.02
CA ARG A 154 28.56 -1.60 13.41
C ARG A 154 29.28 -2.47 14.44
N SER A 155 30.62 -2.51 14.35
CA SER A 155 31.42 -3.20 15.35
C SER A 155 31.48 -2.42 16.68
N ASP A 156 31.46 -3.12 17.83
CA ASP A 156 31.56 -2.54 19.19
C ASP A 156 32.80 -1.63 19.41
N ASN A 157 33.77 -1.70 18.49
CA ASN A 157 35.02 -0.94 18.52
C ASN A 157 34.89 0.49 17.97
N VAL A 158 33.78 0.86 17.33
CA VAL A 158 33.55 2.18 16.73
C VAL A 158 32.48 2.95 17.53
N LYS A 159 32.80 3.25 18.80
CA LYS A 159 31.95 4.11 19.65
C LYS A 159 32.09 5.57 19.25
N VAL A 160 30.99 6.33 19.17
CA VAL A 160 31.03 7.79 18.96
C VAL A 160 32.04 8.45 19.91
N GLY A 161 33.02 9.15 19.36
CA GLY A 161 34.10 9.81 20.13
C GLY A 161 35.24 8.90 20.61
N GLY A 162 35.27 7.62 20.21
CA GLY A 162 36.41 6.72 20.44
C GLY A 162 37.60 7.08 19.55
N MET A 163 38.82 6.81 20.01
CA MET A 163 40.04 7.06 19.25
C MET A 163 40.47 5.75 18.56
N PRO A 164 40.39 5.64 17.23
CA PRO A 164 40.76 4.41 16.53
C PRO A 164 42.28 4.28 16.42
N LYS A 165 42.77 3.04 16.42
CA LYS A 165 44.16 2.74 16.05
C LYS A 165 44.25 2.71 14.53
N GLY A 166 44.86 3.70 13.89
CA GLY A 166 45.23 3.61 12.46
C GLY A 166 44.86 4.77 11.53
N GLY A 167 44.40 5.93 12.03
CA GLY A 167 44.12 7.10 11.17
C GLY A 167 42.75 7.08 10.47
N GLU A 168 41.91 6.09 10.77
CA GLU A 168 40.51 6.02 10.35
C GLU A 168 39.65 6.99 11.17
N LYS A 169 38.52 7.46 10.62
CA LYS A 169 37.59 8.32 11.36
C LYS A 169 36.53 7.45 12.04
N VAL A 170 36.26 7.72 13.32
CA VAL A 170 35.14 7.15 14.07
C VAL A 170 33.89 8.00 13.83
N LYS A 171 32.69 7.42 14.04
CA LYS A 171 31.40 8.11 13.94
C LYS A 171 31.48 9.49 14.61
N ASN A 172 31.31 10.55 13.83
CA ASN A 172 31.36 11.93 14.30
C ASN A 172 30.07 12.29 15.04
N ASN A 173 28.94 11.71 14.62
CA ASN A 173 27.62 12.03 15.17
C ASN A 173 26.74 10.78 15.27
N LYS A 174 25.98 10.59 16.36
CA LYS A 174 25.03 9.47 16.52
C LYS A 174 24.01 9.35 15.38
N ARG A 175 23.74 10.43 14.65
CA ARG A 175 22.79 10.48 13.53
C ARG A 175 23.38 10.08 12.17
N ASP A 176 24.70 9.84 12.07
CA ASP A 176 25.32 9.36 10.82
C ASP A 176 24.76 7.98 10.44
N PHE A 177 24.38 7.81 9.18
CA PHE A 177 23.70 6.62 8.64
C PHE A 177 24.47 6.01 7.46
N ALA A 178 24.29 4.71 7.25
CA ALA A 178 25.04 3.96 6.25
C ALA A 178 24.66 4.36 4.82
N LEU A 179 25.68 4.58 3.99
CA LEU A 179 25.56 4.69 2.55
C LEU A 179 25.94 3.36 1.88
N TRP A 180 27.03 2.75 2.33
CA TRP A 180 27.51 1.44 1.88
C TRP A 180 28.00 0.65 3.08
N LYS A 181 27.45 -0.54 3.29
CA LYS A 181 27.82 -1.47 4.36
C LYS A 181 28.91 -2.40 3.84
N ALA A 182 30.11 -2.37 4.45
CA ALA A 182 31.24 -3.19 4.03
C ALA A 182 31.04 -4.66 4.42
N TYR A 183 31.33 -5.58 3.51
CA TYR A 183 31.08 -7.02 3.69
C TYR A 183 31.57 -7.58 5.02
N LYS A 184 30.69 -8.34 5.69
CA LYS A 184 30.97 -9.06 6.94
C LYS A 184 30.77 -10.55 6.76
N GLU A 185 31.86 -11.29 6.91
CA GLU A 185 31.85 -12.75 6.89
C GLU A 185 30.89 -13.29 7.96
N GLY A 186 30.06 -14.26 7.57
CA GLY A 186 29.07 -14.86 8.47
C GLY A 186 27.82 -14.02 8.72
N VAL A 187 27.76 -12.78 8.23
CA VAL A 187 26.56 -11.94 8.24
C VAL A 187 25.97 -11.85 6.84
N ASP A 188 26.76 -11.35 5.89
CA ASP A 188 26.31 -11.12 4.52
C ASP A 188 26.24 -12.43 3.70
N ILE A 189 25.62 -12.35 2.53
CA ILE A 189 25.54 -13.44 1.56
C ILE A 189 26.02 -12.96 0.20
N ASP A 190 26.68 -13.85 -0.55
CA ASP A 190 27.35 -13.51 -1.82
C ASP A 190 26.37 -12.92 -2.85
N SER A 191 25.13 -13.42 -2.91
CA SER A 191 24.11 -12.95 -3.86
C SER A 191 23.61 -11.53 -3.61
N LEU A 192 23.94 -10.92 -2.47
CA LEU A 192 23.62 -9.54 -2.11
C LEU A 192 24.88 -8.74 -1.74
N THR A 193 26.01 -9.09 -2.36
CA THR A 193 27.29 -8.40 -2.14
C THR A 193 27.91 -8.06 -3.50
N TRP A 194 28.47 -6.86 -3.63
CA TRP A 194 29.11 -6.37 -4.85
C TRP A 194 30.52 -5.88 -4.57
N ASP A 195 31.44 -6.19 -5.48
CA ASP A 195 32.78 -5.61 -5.52
C ASP A 195 32.75 -4.34 -6.38
N THR A 196 33.06 -3.20 -5.78
CA THR A 196 32.88 -1.87 -6.39
C THR A 196 34.04 -0.94 -6.03
N SER A 197 34.06 0.28 -6.56
CA SER A 197 35.02 1.32 -6.18
C SER A 197 34.93 1.73 -4.69
N LEU A 198 33.81 1.42 -4.02
CA LEU A 198 33.60 1.66 -2.59
C LEU A 198 34.17 0.53 -1.71
N GLY A 199 34.56 -0.59 -2.34
CA GLY A 199 34.94 -1.84 -1.70
C GLY A 199 33.80 -2.87 -1.69
N LEU A 200 34.15 -4.11 -1.31
CA LEU A 200 33.20 -5.22 -1.22
C LEU A 200 32.12 -4.93 -0.17
N GLY A 201 30.85 -4.98 -0.56
CA GLY A 201 29.74 -4.69 0.36
C GLY A 201 28.40 -4.55 -0.36
N ARG A 202 27.50 -3.78 0.25
CA ARG A 202 26.12 -3.57 -0.23
C ARG A 202 25.58 -2.20 0.19
N PRO A 203 24.52 -1.68 -0.44
CA PRO A 203 23.97 -0.38 -0.08
C PRO A 203 23.33 -0.36 1.32
N GLY A 204 23.25 0.83 1.91
CA GLY A 204 22.33 1.15 3.00
C GLY A 204 20.92 1.44 2.46
N TRP A 205 19.89 1.32 3.30
CA TRP A 205 18.49 1.38 2.84
C TRP A 205 18.11 2.73 2.23
N HIS A 206 18.57 3.85 2.81
CA HIS A 206 18.20 5.19 2.33
C HIS A 206 18.76 5.54 0.94
N ILE A 207 20.00 5.13 0.64
CA ILE A 207 20.69 5.57 -0.58
C ILE A 207 20.06 4.98 -1.85
N GLU A 208 19.36 3.84 -1.72
CA GLU A 208 18.61 3.20 -2.81
C GLU A 208 17.57 4.16 -3.38
N CYS A 209 16.69 4.68 -2.52
CA CYS A 209 15.59 5.54 -2.96
C CYS A 209 16.10 6.82 -3.62
N SER A 210 17.09 7.47 -3.00
CA SER A 210 17.71 8.68 -3.56
C SER A 210 18.32 8.44 -4.94
N ALA A 211 19.13 7.39 -5.11
CA ALA A 211 19.82 7.11 -6.36
C ALA A 211 18.84 6.70 -7.48
N ILE A 212 17.90 5.80 -7.17
CA ILE A 212 16.89 5.32 -8.13
C ILE A 212 15.98 6.47 -8.55
N CYS A 213 15.48 7.25 -7.60
CA CYS A 213 14.59 8.37 -7.86
C CYS A 213 15.26 9.39 -8.79
N ARG A 214 16.49 9.83 -8.46
CA ARG A 214 17.22 10.79 -9.29
C ARG A 214 17.52 10.25 -10.69
N THR A 215 17.89 8.97 -10.79
CA THR A 215 18.20 8.35 -12.08
C THR A 215 16.97 8.27 -13.00
N LEU A 216 15.80 7.96 -12.45
CA LEU A 216 14.60 7.67 -13.24
C LEU A 216 13.67 8.88 -13.45
N LEU A 217 13.70 9.85 -12.54
CA LEU A 217 12.82 11.02 -12.53
C LEU A 217 13.57 12.37 -12.57
N GLY A 218 14.89 12.36 -12.39
CA GLY A 218 15.73 13.56 -12.35
C GLY A 218 15.93 14.13 -10.94
N ASP A 219 16.71 15.21 -10.85
CA ASP A 219 17.17 15.78 -9.58
C ASP A 219 16.09 16.44 -8.72
N ARG A 220 14.96 16.80 -9.34
CA ARG A 220 13.82 17.39 -8.66
C ARG A 220 12.55 16.72 -9.07
N ILE A 221 11.78 16.25 -8.09
CA ILE A 221 10.51 15.56 -8.29
C ILE A 221 9.32 16.37 -7.75
N ASP A 222 8.14 16.17 -8.33
CA ASP A 222 6.95 16.90 -7.92
C ASP A 222 6.36 16.37 -6.61
N ILE A 223 6.28 15.04 -6.48
CA ILE A 223 5.60 14.35 -5.37
C ILE A 223 6.42 13.15 -4.93
N HIS A 224 6.68 13.06 -3.62
CA HIS A 224 7.26 11.89 -2.94
C HIS A 224 6.32 11.41 -1.83
N MET A 225 6.03 10.11 -1.79
CA MET A 225 5.09 9.55 -0.82
C MET A 225 5.67 8.39 0.01
N GLY A 226 5.18 8.25 1.24
CA GLY A 226 5.52 7.15 2.15
C GLY A 226 4.57 7.05 3.35
N GLY A 227 4.80 6.07 4.22
CA GLY A 227 4.19 6.07 5.56
C GLY A 227 4.72 7.20 6.44
N THR A 228 3.99 7.58 7.50
CA THR A 228 4.48 8.60 8.45
C THR A 228 5.73 8.19 9.21
N ASP A 229 6.00 6.88 9.33
CA ASP A 229 7.26 6.32 9.82
C ASP A 229 8.45 6.64 8.91
N LEU A 230 8.21 6.77 7.59
CA LEU A 230 9.29 7.09 6.66
C LEU A 230 9.69 8.56 6.70
N ARG A 231 8.92 9.46 7.33
CA ARG A 231 9.34 10.88 7.50
C ARG A 231 10.71 11.00 8.15
N PHE A 232 10.98 10.17 9.16
CA PHE A 232 12.27 10.11 9.80
C PHE A 232 12.55 8.68 10.29
N PRO A 233 13.74 8.12 10.03
CA PRO A 233 14.87 8.80 9.38
C PRO A 233 14.82 8.81 7.85
N HIS A 234 14.03 7.93 7.22
CA HIS A 234 14.19 7.57 5.80
C HIS A 234 14.16 8.75 4.82
N HIS A 235 13.06 9.47 4.70
CA HIS A 235 12.92 10.56 3.73
C HIS A 235 13.78 11.77 4.08
N GLU A 236 14.05 12.04 5.36
CA GLU A 236 14.97 13.12 5.75
C GLU A 236 16.41 12.78 5.31
N ASN A 237 16.79 11.50 5.35
CA ASN A 237 18.05 11.02 4.81
C ASN A 237 18.08 11.10 3.28
N GLU A 238 16.97 10.81 2.60
CA GLU A 238 16.89 10.97 1.15
C GLU A 238 17.03 12.42 0.69
N ILE A 239 16.40 13.36 1.42
CA ILE A 239 16.60 14.80 1.21
C ILE A 239 18.07 15.15 1.39
N ALA A 240 18.69 14.69 2.48
CA ALA A 240 20.09 14.99 2.79
C ALA A 240 21.06 14.49 1.71
N GLN A 241 20.84 13.26 1.23
CA GLN A 241 21.59 12.64 0.15
C GLN A 241 21.37 13.37 -1.18
N SER A 242 20.12 13.58 -1.58
CA SER A 242 19.78 14.15 -2.89
C SER A 242 20.19 15.60 -3.02
N GLU A 243 19.85 16.44 -2.03
CA GLU A 243 20.24 17.84 -2.02
C GLU A 243 21.75 18.02 -1.83
N GLY A 244 22.40 17.11 -1.09
CA GLY A 244 23.84 17.08 -0.93
C GLY A 244 24.57 16.97 -2.27
N VAL A 245 24.12 16.07 -3.15
CA VAL A 245 24.70 15.93 -4.49
C VAL A 245 24.38 17.12 -5.39
N MET A 246 23.13 17.64 -5.36
CA MET A 246 22.75 18.78 -6.19
C MET A 246 23.58 20.05 -5.91
N GLY A 247 24.03 20.26 -4.67
CA GLY A 247 24.94 21.36 -4.32
C GLY A 247 26.25 21.35 -5.11
N LYS A 248 26.77 20.14 -5.43
CA LYS A 248 27.96 19.92 -6.28
C LYS A 248 27.79 20.50 -7.68
N GLU A 249 26.66 20.17 -8.31
CA GLU A 249 26.43 20.39 -9.74
C GLU A 249 26.21 21.87 -10.07
N CYS A 250 25.72 22.65 -9.10
CA CYS A 250 25.40 24.07 -9.28
C CYS A 250 26.46 25.02 -8.70
N GLY A 251 27.50 24.52 -8.01
CA GLY A 251 28.52 25.35 -7.36
C GLY A 251 27.98 26.28 -6.27
N LYS A 252 26.82 25.95 -5.68
CA LYS A 252 26.17 26.71 -4.61
C LYS A 252 25.90 25.77 -3.44
N GLU A 253 26.27 26.20 -2.24
CA GLU A 253 26.02 25.47 -0.97
C GLU A 253 24.52 25.41 -0.60
N GLU A 254 23.68 26.26 -1.19
CA GLU A 254 22.25 26.34 -0.90
C GLU A 254 21.41 26.44 -2.19
N GLY A 255 20.29 25.71 -2.24
CA GLY A 255 19.12 26.19 -2.98
C GLY A 255 18.50 25.29 -4.05
N ARG A 256 18.54 23.96 -3.94
CA ARG A 256 17.62 23.12 -4.74
C ARG A 256 16.87 22.14 -3.85
N GLU A 257 15.56 22.34 -3.80
CA GLU A 257 14.59 21.46 -3.19
C GLU A 257 14.48 20.17 -4.02
N PHE A 258 14.76 19.03 -3.39
CA PHE A 258 14.66 17.71 -4.02
C PHE A 258 13.22 17.36 -4.42
N CYS A 259 12.24 17.71 -3.58
CA CYS A 259 10.85 17.33 -3.78
C CYS A 259 9.91 18.48 -3.41
N GLN A 260 8.97 18.82 -4.29
CA GLN A 260 8.03 19.93 -4.08
C GLN A 260 6.92 19.61 -3.07
N CYS A 261 6.51 18.34 -2.99
CA CYS A 261 5.39 17.92 -2.16
C CYS A 261 5.62 16.54 -1.57
N TRP A 262 5.64 16.48 -0.25
CA TRP A 262 5.73 15.25 0.50
C TRP A 262 4.36 14.84 1.03
N VAL A 263 3.98 13.59 0.80
CA VAL A 263 2.68 13.05 1.21
C VAL A 263 2.86 11.82 2.09
N HIS A 264 2.49 11.92 3.36
CA HIS A 264 2.64 10.83 4.34
C HIS A 264 1.30 10.35 4.89
N ASN A 265 1.03 9.04 4.79
CA ASN A 265 -0.16 8.44 5.40
C ASN A 265 0.06 8.05 6.87
N GLY A 266 -1.01 8.13 7.67
CA GLY A 266 -1.01 7.67 9.05
C GLY A 266 -0.96 6.15 9.17
N PHE A 267 -0.68 5.66 10.38
CA PHE A 267 -0.59 4.23 10.69
C PHE A 267 -1.93 3.51 10.66
N VAL A 268 -1.88 2.20 10.42
CA VAL A 268 -2.99 1.31 10.76
C VAL A 268 -2.83 0.83 12.20
N LYS A 269 -3.88 0.96 13.01
CA LYS A 269 -3.97 0.43 14.37
C LYS A 269 -4.89 -0.78 14.41
N MET A 270 -4.65 -1.65 15.37
CA MET A 270 -5.37 -2.92 15.56
C MET A 270 -6.14 -2.87 16.87
N GLY A 271 -7.32 -2.26 16.89
CA GLY A 271 -8.07 -2.08 18.15
C GLY A 271 -7.17 -1.55 19.29
N GLU A 272 -7.11 -2.29 20.40
CA GLU A 272 -6.22 -2.00 21.55
C GLU A 272 -4.86 -2.72 21.49
N GLU A 273 -4.62 -3.62 20.53
CA GLU A 273 -3.39 -4.40 20.43
C GLU A 273 -2.36 -3.78 19.45
N LYS A 274 -1.09 -3.79 19.85
CA LYS A 274 0.03 -3.31 19.02
C LYS A 274 0.40 -4.39 17.98
N MET A 275 0.43 -4.03 16.69
CA MET A 275 1.00 -4.92 15.66
C MET A 275 2.48 -5.18 15.93
N SER A 276 2.88 -6.46 15.87
CA SER A 276 4.29 -6.83 15.88
C SER A 276 4.55 -8.06 15.03
N LYS A 277 5.52 -7.96 14.11
CA LYS A 277 6.06 -9.10 13.37
C LYS A 277 6.68 -10.16 14.29
N SER A 278 7.22 -9.78 15.45
CA SER A 278 7.80 -10.72 16.42
C SER A 278 6.76 -11.51 17.22
N LEU A 279 5.53 -11.01 17.31
CA LEU A 279 4.41 -11.71 17.96
C LEU A 279 3.65 -12.64 17.00
N GLY A 280 4.01 -12.68 15.71
CA GLY A 280 3.32 -13.49 14.70
C GLY A 280 1.97 -12.94 14.24
N ASN A 281 1.46 -11.87 14.86
CA ASN A 281 0.14 -11.28 14.57
C ASN A 281 0.20 -10.24 13.43
N THR A 282 0.86 -10.59 12.32
CA THR A 282 0.92 -9.70 11.14
C THR A 282 -0.31 -9.92 10.28
N LEU A 283 -1.19 -8.92 10.20
CA LEU A 283 -2.37 -8.98 9.35
C LEU A 283 -1.98 -8.85 7.88
N THR A 284 -1.98 -9.96 7.15
CA THR A 284 -1.77 -9.93 5.69
C THR A 284 -3.08 -9.66 4.97
N LEU A 285 -3.01 -9.24 3.71
CA LEU A 285 -4.21 -9.06 2.91
C LEU A 285 -4.97 -10.38 2.75
N GLN A 286 -4.25 -11.46 2.46
CA GLN A 286 -4.86 -12.76 2.21
C GLN A 286 -5.50 -13.39 3.46
N SER A 287 -4.95 -13.16 4.66
CA SER A 287 -5.56 -13.67 5.90
C SER A 287 -6.82 -12.92 6.29
N GLU A 288 -6.77 -11.58 6.23
CA GLU A 288 -7.85 -10.74 6.75
C GLU A 288 -8.91 -10.39 5.71
N CYS A 289 -8.54 -10.43 4.43
CA CYS A 289 -9.39 -10.08 3.32
C CYS A 289 -9.36 -11.15 2.23
N PRO A 290 -9.79 -12.40 2.52
CA PRO A 290 -9.65 -13.51 1.59
C PRO A 290 -10.51 -13.37 0.32
N THR A 291 -11.66 -12.68 0.38
CA THR A 291 -12.58 -12.56 -0.76
C THR A 291 -12.46 -11.21 -1.48
N THR A 292 -12.91 -11.15 -2.74
CA THR A 292 -13.04 -9.90 -3.51
C THR A 292 -13.84 -8.84 -2.76
N LEU A 293 -14.91 -9.23 -2.05
CA LEU A 293 -15.71 -8.30 -1.23
C LEU A 293 -14.93 -7.78 -0.02
N ASP A 294 -14.10 -8.61 0.61
CA ASP A 294 -13.23 -8.16 1.71
C ASP A 294 -12.22 -7.11 1.23
N LYS A 295 -11.58 -7.37 0.07
CA LYS A 295 -10.60 -6.45 -0.55
C LYS A 295 -11.24 -5.10 -0.90
N ARG A 296 -12.43 -5.12 -1.51
CA ARG A 296 -13.25 -3.93 -1.78
C ARG A 296 -13.64 -3.20 -0.48
N ALA A 297 -14.00 -3.94 0.55
CA ALA A 297 -14.36 -3.38 1.86
C ALA A 297 -13.15 -2.75 2.56
N PHE A 298 -11.98 -3.38 2.53
CA PHE A 298 -10.74 -2.81 3.06
C PHE A 298 -10.37 -1.51 2.33
N ARG A 299 -10.48 -1.51 1.00
CA ARG A 299 -10.29 -0.31 0.19
C ARG A 299 -11.28 0.80 0.56
N TYR A 300 -12.55 0.47 0.74
CA TYR A 300 -13.55 1.43 1.21
C TYR A 300 -13.26 1.94 2.63
N LEU A 301 -12.76 1.09 3.53
CA LEU A 301 -12.34 1.49 4.87
C LEU A 301 -11.23 2.56 4.80
N VAL A 302 -10.26 2.38 3.90
CA VAL A 302 -9.23 3.40 3.61
C VAL A 302 -9.85 4.68 3.07
N VAL A 303 -10.79 4.61 2.12
CA VAL A 303 -11.52 5.79 1.59
C VAL A 303 -12.24 6.56 2.71
N THR A 304 -12.84 5.88 3.67
CA THR A 304 -13.55 6.53 4.78
C THR A 304 -12.65 7.13 5.86
N SER A 305 -11.33 6.93 5.74
CA SER A 305 -10.34 7.42 6.69
C SER A 305 -9.42 8.44 6.00
N HIS A 306 -9.33 9.66 6.52
CA HIS A 306 -8.41 10.65 5.95
C HIS A 306 -6.97 10.12 5.96
N TYR A 307 -6.25 10.21 4.84
CA TYR A 307 -4.98 9.51 4.68
C TYR A 307 -3.94 9.89 5.76
N ARG A 308 -3.91 11.15 6.18
CA ARG A 308 -3.02 11.66 7.25
C ARG A 308 -3.37 11.20 8.68
N GLN A 309 -4.58 10.70 8.92
CA GLN A 309 -5.02 10.28 10.25
C GLN A 309 -4.66 8.84 10.51
N GLU A 310 -4.62 8.38 11.76
CA GLU A 310 -4.55 6.95 12.04
C GLU A 310 -5.86 6.27 11.66
N MET A 311 -5.78 5.02 11.17
CA MET A 311 -6.93 4.21 10.79
C MET A 311 -6.98 2.97 11.67
N THR A 312 -8.10 2.74 12.33
CA THR A 312 -8.29 1.53 13.13
C THR A 312 -8.89 0.43 12.27
N PHE A 313 -8.19 -0.70 12.18
CA PHE A 313 -8.69 -1.92 11.58
C PHE A 313 -9.23 -2.86 12.66
N THR A 314 -10.48 -3.28 12.49
CA THR A 314 -11.15 -4.34 13.27
C THR A 314 -12.08 -5.11 12.35
N SER A 315 -12.47 -6.32 12.76
CA SER A 315 -13.48 -7.09 12.02
C SER A 315 -14.81 -6.32 11.88
N ASP A 316 -15.19 -5.54 12.89
CA ASP A 316 -16.40 -4.70 12.85
C ASP A 316 -16.29 -3.57 11.82
N ALA A 317 -15.13 -2.91 11.75
CA ALA A 317 -14.88 -1.86 10.75
C ALA A 317 -14.89 -2.43 9.33
N LEU A 318 -14.28 -3.61 9.12
CA LEU A 318 -14.31 -4.31 7.84
C LEU A 318 -15.74 -4.72 7.47
N ASN A 319 -16.50 -5.32 8.40
CA ASN A 319 -17.88 -5.74 8.16
C ASN A 319 -18.82 -4.55 7.91
N ALA A 320 -18.62 -3.41 8.57
CA ALA A 320 -19.33 -2.18 8.27
C ALA A 320 -19.04 -1.68 6.85
N SER A 321 -17.78 -1.78 6.44
CA SER A 321 -17.34 -1.41 5.10
C SER A 321 -17.92 -2.34 4.02
N LYS A 322 -18.02 -3.65 4.28
CA LYS A 322 -18.71 -4.60 3.39
C LYS A 322 -20.16 -4.20 3.15
N ARG A 323 -20.91 -3.95 4.23
CA ARG A 323 -22.32 -3.53 4.12
C ARG A 323 -22.48 -2.24 3.34
N ALA A 324 -21.51 -1.33 3.46
CA ALA A 324 -21.50 -0.09 2.70
C ALA A 324 -21.30 -0.38 1.19
N VAL A 325 -20.30 -1.19 0.83
CA VAL A 325 -20.03 -1.60 -0.56
C VAL A 325 -21.23 -2.36 -1.15
N GLU A 326 -21.77 -3.37 -0.46
CA GLU A 326 -22.94 -4.13 -0.89
C GLU A 326 -24.17 -3.25 -1.12
N ARG A 327 -24.35 -2.19 -0.32
CA ARG A 327 -25.43 -1.23 -0.49
C ARG A 327 -25.27 -0.42 -1.77
N VAL A 328 -24.04 -0.03 -2.13
CA VAL A 328 -23.77 0.63 -3.42
C VAL A 328 -24.07 -0.34 -4.56
N ASP A 329 -23.57 -1.59 -4.49
CA ASP A 329 -23.80 -2.62 -5.50
C ASP A 329 -25.30 -2.88 -5.72
N LYS A 330 -26.04 -3.03 -4.62
CA LYS A 330 -27.49 -3.23 -4.67
C LYS A 330 -28.20 -2.04 -5.30
N CYS A 331 -27.82 -0.81 -4.94
CA CYS A 331 -28.41 0.40 -5.52
C CYS A 331 -28.18 0.45 -7.04
N MET A 332 -26.95 0.16 -7.49
CA MET A 332 -26.63 0.12 -8.92
C MET A 332 -27.41 -0.98 -9.66
N ARG A 333 -27.53 -2.18 -9.09
CA ARG A 333 -28.38 -3.25 -9.66
C ARG A 333 -29.84 -2.84 -9.78
N ASP A 334 -30.42 -2.27 -8.71
CA ASP A 334 -31.80 -1.80 -8.72
C ASP A 334 -32.03 -0.71 -9.79
N ILE A 335 -31.09 0.23 -9.96
CA ILE A 335 -31.14 1.24 -11.03
C ILE A 335 -31.12 0.56 -12.41
N LYS A 336 -30.18 -0.37 -12.64
CA LYS A 336 -30.02 -1.08 -13.92
C LYS A 336 -31.29 -1.84 -14.31
N ASP A 337 -31.96 -2.47 -13.36
CA ASP A 337 -33.20 -3.22 -13.61
C ASP A 337 -34.39 -2.29 -13.92
N ILE A 338 -34.50 -1.16 -13.21
CA ILE A 338 -35.54 -0.15 -13.46
C ILE A 338 -35.32 0.50 -14.83
N GLN A 339 -34.09 0.81 -15.22
CA GLN A 339 -33.80 1.41 -16.54
C GLN A 339 -34.22 0.52 -17.72
N LYS A 340 -34.30 -0.81 -17.53
CA LYS A 340 -34.73 -1.75 -18.58
C LYS A 340 -36.25 -1.80 -18.75
N THR A 341 -37.01 -1.55 -17.69
CA THR A 341 -38.43 -1.97 -17.59
C THR A 341 -39.38 -0.90 -17.07
N GLY A 342 -38.86 0.18 -16.50
CA GLY A 342 -39.65 1.24 -15.90
C GLY A 342 -40.15 2.27 -16.90
N ASP A 343 -41.26 2.91 -16.55
CA ASP A 343 -41.76 4.09 -17.27
C ASP A 343 -41.13 5.36 -16.68
N ASN A 344 -40.67 6.26 -17.57
CA ASN A 344 -40.07 7.53 -17.16
C ASN A 344 -41.16 8.53 -16.75
N LYS A 345 -40.91 9.24 -15.66
CA LYS A 345 -41.70 10.38 -15.20
C LYS A 345 -40.82 11.63 -15.22
N GLU A 346 -41.22 12.61 -16.02
CA GLU A 346 -40.53 13.90 -16.11
C GLU A 346 -40.59 14.69 -14.79
N GLY A 347 -39.59 15.54 -14.56
CA GLY A 347 -39.59 16.53 -13.48
C GLY A 347 -39.10 16.03 -12.12
N GLY A 348 -38.20 15.05 -12.07
CA GLY A 348 -37.58 14.58 -10.82
C GLY A 348 -36.40 15.43 -10.35
N GLU A 349 -36.12 15.39 -9.03
CA GLU A 349 -35.06 16.18 -8.37
C GLU A 349 -33.72 15.42 -8.24
N LEU A 350 -33.66 14.14 -8.66
CA LEU A 350 -32.49 13.30 -8.42
C LEU A 350 -31.29 13.75 -9.26
N GLY A 351 -31.53 14.23 -10.48
CA GLY A 351 -30.47 14.81 -11.32
C GLY A 351 -29.76 16.00 -10.67
N GLU A 352 -30.52 16.93 -10.08
CA GLU A 352 -29.97 18.11 -9.38
C GLU A 352 -29.19 17.73 -8.11
N LEU A 353 -29.67 16.71 -7.39
CA LEU A 353 -28.93 16.13 -6.26
C LEU A 353 -27.57 15.59 -6.74
N CYS A 354 -27.54 14.85 -7.84
CA CYS A 354 -26.30 14.27 -8.37
C CYS A 354 -25.27 15.35 -8.73
N GLU A 355 -25.69 16.40 -9.45
CA GLU A 355 -24.81 17.52 -9.81
C GLU A 355 -24.25 18.23 -8.58
N ARG A 356 -25.09 18.48 -7.57
CA ARG A 356 -24.67 19.11 -6.32
C ARG A 356 -23.66 18.26 -5.55
N GLU A 357 -23.91 16.94 -5.42
CA GLU A 357 -23.00 16.05 -4.71
C GLU A 357 -21.69 15.82 -5.49
N ALA A 358 -21.72 15.82 -6.83
CA ALA A 358 -20.51 15.84 -7.65
C ALA A 358 -19.67 17.10 -7.39
N GLY A 359 -20.30 18.28 -7.33
CA GLY A 359 -19.59 19.52 -6.97
C GLY A 359 -18.97 19.49 -5.56
N LYS A 360 -19.63 18.85 -4.58
CA LYS A 360 -19.07 18.66 -3.23
C LYS A 360 -17.91 17.67 -3.22
N PHE A 361 -18.00 16.60 -4.00
CA PHE A 361 -16.93 15.62 -4.16
C PHE A 361 -15.65 16.29 -4.66
N TYR A 362 -15.71 17.06 -5.76
CA TYR A 362 -14.53 17.75 -6.28
C TYR A 362 -13.93 18.76 -5.30
N LYS A 363 -14.78 19.51 -4.58
CA LYS A 363 -14.32 20.42 -3.51
C LYS A 363 -13.61 19.68 -2.38
N ALA A 364 -14.10 18.50 -2.00
CA ALA A 364 -13.48 17.68 -0.98
C ALA A 364 -12.17 17.03 -1.44
N ILE A 365 -12.04 16.65 -2.72
CA ILE A 365 -10.78 16.19 -3.32
C ILE A 365 -9.73 17.30 -3.32
N ALA A 366 -10.12 18.52 -3.71
CA ALA A 366 -9.23 19.69 -3.74
C ALA A 366 -8.76 20.13 -2.34
N ASP A 367 -9.51 19.79 -1.30
CA ASP A 367 -9.16 20.05 0.10
C ASP A 367 -8.47 18.84 0.72
N ASP A 368 -7.19 18.68 0.34
CA ASP A 368 -6.23 17.67 0.84
C ASP A 368 -6.76 16.22 0.75
N LEU A 369 -7.34 15.83 -0.39
CA LEU A 369 -7.87 14.47 -0.63
C LEU A 369 -8.82 14.02 0.48
N SER A 370 -9.80 14.85 0.85
CA SER A 370 -10.74 14.51 1.92
C SER A 370 -11.76 13.46 1.48
N THR A 371 -11.28 12.23 1.31
CA THR A 371 -12.04 11.06 0.91
C THR A 371 -13.22 10.72 1.84
N PRO A 372 -13.21 11.02 3.17
CA PRO A 372 -14.41 10.82 3.99
C PRO A 372 -15.58 11.72 3.58
N ARG A 373 -15.32 12.98 3.22
CA ARG A 373 -16.35 13.91 2.70
C ARG A 373 -16.80 13.50 1.29
N CYS A 374 -15.89 12.95 0.49
CA CYS A 374 -16.23 12.36 -0.80
C CYS A 374 -17.18 11.16 -0.62
N ALA A 375 -16.90 10.26 0.33
CA ALA A 375 -17.73 9.10 0.63
C ALA A 375 -19.13 9.52 1.12
N ALA A 376 -19.23 10.60 1.91
CA ALA A 376 -20.51 11.18 2.29
C ALA A 376 -21.34 11.64 1.08
N SER A 377 -20.68 12.23 0.06
CA SER A 377 -21.32 12.64 -1.20
C SER A 377 -21.83 11.44 -1.99
N MET A 378 -21.02 10.36 -2.07
CA MET A 378 -21.45 9.08 -2.68
C MET A 378 -22.71 8.52 -2.01
N PHE A 379 -22.74 8.46 -0.67
CA PHE A 379 -23.91 7.93 0.04
C PHE A 379 -25.13 8.86 0.01
N ALA A 380 -24.94 10.16 -0.22
CA ALA A 380 -26.05 11.07 -0.50
C ALA A 380 -26.72 10.72 -1.85
N VAL A 381 -25.94 10.42 -2.89
CA VAL A 381 -26.44 9.94 -4.19
C VAL A 381 -27.14 8.58 -4.03
N VAL A 382 -26.51 7.61 -3.36
CA VAL A 382 -27.12 6.29 -3.09
C VAL A 382 -28.47 6.44 -2.38
N LYS A 383 -28.54 7.28 -1.34
CA LYS A 383 -29.79 7.52 -0.58
C LYS A 383 -30.86 8.21 -1.44
N GLY A 384 -30.46 9.13 -2.32
CA GLY A 384 -31.36 9.78 -3.27
C GLY A 384 -31.98 8.78 -4.24
N ALA A 385 -31.16 7.94 -4.85
CA ALA A 385 -31.61 6.87 -5.74
C ALA A 385 -32.52 5.87 -5.03
N GLU A 386 -32.14 5.37 -3.84
CA GLU A 386 -32.98 4.45 -3.05
C GLU A 386 -34.37 5.06 -2.72
N LYS A 387 -34.43 6.35 -2.40
CA LYS A 387 -35.69 7.06 -2.13
C LYS A 387 -36.57 7.08 -3.37
N GLU A 388 -35.99 7.36 -4.53
CA GLU A 388 -36.69 7.41 -5.81
C GLU A 388 -37.18 6.03 -6.25
N ILE A 389 -36.33 5.01 -6.13
CA ILE A 389 -36.69 3.60 -6.39
C ILE A 389 -37.87 3.18 -5.51
N LYS A 390 -37.81 3.48 -4.21
CA LYS A 390 -38.89 3.15 -3.27
C LYS A 390 -40.19 3.90 -3.58
N ARG A 391 -40.11 5.16 -4.03
CA ARG A 391 -41.28 5.95 -4.45
C ARG A 391 -41.97 5.28 -5.64
N GLY A 392 -41.26 5.01 -6.72
CA GLY A 392 -41.86 4.41 -7.91
C GLY A 392 -42.41 3.00 -7.64
N ARG A 393 -41.74 2.18 -6.81
CA ARG A 393 -42.29 0.87 -6.38
C ARG A 393 -43.63 1.02 -5.64
N ARG A 394 -43.76 2.03 -4.77
CA ARG A 394 -45.02 2.30 -4.04
C ARG A 394 -46.13 2.81 -4.95
N GLU A 395 -45.76 3.58 -5.98
CA GLU A 395 -46.71 4.18 -6.94
C GLU A 395 -47.04 3.24 -8.11
N GLY A 396 -46.45 2.04 -8.15
CA GLY A 396 -46.69 1.05 -9.19
C GLY A 396 -46.01 1.38 -10.53
N GLY A 397 -45.05 2.31 -10.55
CA GLY A 397 -44.38 2.77 -11.77
C GLY A 397 -43.97 4.26 -11.72
N GLY A 398 -43.52 4.79 -12.87
CA GLY A 398 -43.25 6.20 -13.07
C GLY A 398 -42.06 6.73 -12.27
N TRP A 399 -40.86 6.22 -12.55
CA TRP A 399 -39.60 6.64 -11.92
C TRP A 399 -38.98 7.85 -12.66
N ASP A 400 -38.19 8.64 -11.96
CA ASP A 400 -37.24 9.60 -12.57
C ASP A 400 -36.07 8.82 -13.19
N ILE A 401 -36.29 8.22 -14.35
CA ILE A 401 -35.31 7.33 -15.01
C ILE A 401 -34.06 8.10 -15.41
N ASP A 402 -34.23 9.35 -15.85
CA ASP A 402 -33.10 10.22 -16.19
C ASP A 402 -32.26 10.55 -14.96
N GLY A 403 -32.90 10.86 -13.83
CA GLY A 403 -32.22 11.06 -12.55
C GLY A 403 -31.51 9.80 -12.04
N LEU A 404 -32.13 8.62 -12.18
CA LEU A 404 -31.50 7.34 -11.82
C LEU A 404 -30.30 7.04 -12.72
N GLY A 405 -30.37 7.37 -14.01
CA GLY A 405 -29.23 7.30 -14.93
C GLY A 405 -28.09 8.23 -14.51
N ARG A 406 -28.40 9.49 -14.18
CA ARG A 406 -27.39 10.42 -13.63
C ARG A 406 -26.80 9.94 -12.32
N ALA A 407 -27.57 9.29 -11.46
CA ALA A 407 -27.07 8.70 -10.23
C ALA A 407 -26.07 7.57 -10.52
N MET A 408 -26.37 6.69 -11.48
CA MET A 408 -25.45 5.65 -11.95
C MET A 408 -24.13 6.25 -12.45
N ASP A 409 -24.20 7.25 -13.33
CA ASP A 409 -23.02 7.89 -13.90
C ASP A 409 -22.19 8.63 -12.84
N THR A 410 -22.87 9.29 -11.89
CA THR A 410 -22.21 9.97 -10.76
C THR A 410 -21.52 8.97 -9.83
N LEU A 411 -22.13 7.83 -9.53
CA LEU A 411 -21.49 6.77 -8.73
C LEU A 411 -20.27 6.19 -9.44
N ARG A 412 -20.34 5.97 -10.75
CA ARG A 412 -19.19 5.54 -11.57
C ARG A 412 -18.07 6.58 -11.57
N MET A 413 -18.40 7.86 -11.68
CA MET A 413 -17.44 8.96 -11.60
C MET A 413 -16.74 9.00 -10.23
N PHE A 414 -17.46 8.82 -9.12
CA PHE A 414 -16.82 8.71 -7.79
C PHE A 414 -15.91 7.49 -7.71
N ASP A 415 -16.28 6.40 -8.36
CA ASP A 415 -15.50 5.17 -8.38
C ASP A 415 -14.20 5.26 -9.20
N GLU A 416 -14.09 6.18 -10.14
CA GLU A 416 -12.82 6.40 -10.83
C GLU A 416 -11.69 6.75 -9.85
N VAL A 417 -12.04 7.40 -8.74
CA VAL A 417 -11.14 7.69 -7.60
C VAL A 417 -11.17 6.58 -6.55
N PHE A 418 -12.36 6.10 -6.16
CA PHE A 418 -12.46 5.14 -5.06
C PHE A 418 -12.04 3.73 -5.43
N GLY A 419 -12.27 3.28 -6.66
CA GLY A 419 -11.90 1.97 -7.18
C GLY A 419 -12.53 0.79 -6.42
N ILE A 420 -13.76 0.93 -5.93
CA ILE A 420 -14.50 -0.07 -5.15
C ILE A 420 -15.58 -0.82 -5.96
N LEU A 421 -15.89 -0.45 -7.20
CA LEU A 421 -16.94 -1.11 -8.02
C LEU A 421 -16.44 -2.23 -8.94
N TYR A 422 -15.20 -2.70 -8.76
CA TYR A 422 -14.64 -3.83 -9.50
C TYR A 422 -15.17 -5.18 -8.99
N GLY A 423 -14.99 -6.24 -9.78
CA GLY A 423 -15.37 -7.60 -9.39
C GLY A 423 -16.88 -7.83 -9.29
N GLN A 424 -17.71 -6.89 -9.75
CA GLN A 424 -19.16 -7.11 -9.83
C GLN A 424 -19.53 -8.16 -10.88
N GLU A 425 -18.69 -8.40 -11.88
CA GLU A 425 -18.85 -9.49 -12.84
C GLU A 425 -18.59 -10.87 -12.25
N GLU A 426 -18.00 -11.02 -11.07
CA GLU A 426 -18.03 -12.31 -10.36
C GLU A 426 -19.42 -12.60 -9.75
N GLN A 427 -20.30 -11.59 -9.70
CA GLN A 427 -21.72 -11.72 -9.37
C GLN A 427 -22.65 -11.54 -10.59
N GLU A 428 -22.17 -10.95 -11.69
CA GLU A 428 -22.91 -10.76 -12.97
C GLU A 428 -22.48 -11.72 -14.09
N GLY A 429 -21.41 -12.48 -13.90
CA GLY A 429 -21.38 -13.85 -14.37
C GLY A 429 -22.69 -14.45 -13.88
N ASP A 430 -23.42 -15.02 -14.82
CA ASP A 430 -24.66 -15.75 -14.66
C ASP A 430 -24.84 -16.31 -13.23
N GLY A 431 -26.07 -16.65 -12.86
CA GLY A 431 -26.25 -17.80 -11.98
C GLY A 431 -25.71 -19.06 -12.66
N GLY A 432 -24.42 -19.09 -13.03
CA GLY A 432 -23.65 -20.12 -13.65
C GLY A 432 -23.54 -21.22 -12.62
N GLY A 433 -24.56 -22.07 -12.54
CA GLY A 433 -24.93 -22.81 -13.74
C GLY A 433 -23.75 -23.34 -14.57
N GLY A 434 -22.53 -23.45 -14.02
CA GLY A 434 -22.00 -24.79 -14.03
C GLY A 434 -22.95 -25.54 -13.11
N GLU A 435 -23.78 -26.44 -13.65
CA GLU A 435 -24.49 -27.40 -12.81
C GLU A 435 -23.51 -27.83 -11.73
N VAL A 436 -23.86 -27.59 -10.45
CA VAL A 436 -23.10 -28.16 -9.35
C VAL A 436 -23.06 -29.64 -9.69
N PRO A 437 -21.87 -30.22 -9.96
CA PRO A 437 -21.81 -31.58 -10.46
C PRO A 437 -22.63 -32.49 -9.54
N GLU A 438 -23.45 -33.38 -10.09
CA GLU A 438 -24.41 -34.17 -9.29
C GLU A 438 -23.71 -34.90 -8.13
N ASP A 439 -22.44 -35.26 -8.30
CA ASP A 439 -21.56 -35.83 -7.27
C ASP A 439 -21.30 -34.86 -6.09
N VAL A 440 -21.17 -33.55 -6.34
CA VAL A 440 -21.06 -32.52 -5.30
C VAL A 440 -22.40 -32.30 -4.60
N MET A 441 -23.53 -32.30 -5.34
CA MET A 441 -24.87 -32.22 -4.75
C MET A 441 -25.19 -33.45 -3.87
N GLU A 442 -24.72 -34.63 -4.27
CA GLU A 442 -24.87 -35.85 -3.47
C GLU A 442 -24.10 -35.74 -2.14
N LEU A 443 -22.88 -35.19 -2.15
CA LEU A 443 -22.10 -34.92 -0.93
C LEU A 443 -22.82 -33.91 -0.01
N VAL A 444 -23.43 -32.87 -0.58
CA VAL A 444 -24.21 -31.89 0.18
C VAL A 444 -25.43 -32.53 0.84
N ARG A 445 -26.13 -33.44 0.14
CA ARG A 445 -27.27 -34.18 0.68
C ARG A 445 -26.84 -35.14 1.80
N LYS A 446 -25.77 -35.93 1.58
CA LYS A 446 -25.19 -36.82 2.60
C LYS A 446 -24.76 -36.04 3.84
N ARG A 447 -24.19 -34.85 3.66
CA ARG A 447 -23.83 -33.95 4.76
C ARG A 447 -25.07 -33.46 5.51
N GLY A 448 -26.15 -33.12 4.80
CA GLY A 448 -27.43 -32.77 5.40
C GLY A 448 -28.01 -33.89 6.26
N ASP A 449 -27.98 -35.12 5.75
CA ASP A 449 -28.42 -36.33 6.47
C ASP A 449 -27.56 -36.60 7.71
N ALA A 450 -26.23 -36.44 7.60
CA ALA A 450 -25.30 -36.58 8.73
C ALA A 450 -25.58 -35.54 9.84
N LYS A 451 -25.82 -34.27 9.47
CA LYS A 451 -26.20 -33.23 10.44
C LYS A 451 -27.56 -33.50 11.08
N ALA A 452 -28.54 -33.98 10.33
CA ALA A 452 -29.85 -34.38 10.87
C ALA A 452 -29.73 -35.56 11.83
N GLY A 453 -28.83 -36.51 11.55
CA GLY A 453 -28.45 -37.63 12.42
C GLY A 453 -27.54 -37.26 13.59
N LYS A 454 -27.10 -36.00 13.69
CA LYS A 454 -26.12 -35.49 14.67
C LYS A 454 -24.74 -36.15 14.60
N ASP A 455 -24.37 -36.69 13.43
CA ASP A 455 -23.02 -37.18 13.16
C ASP A 455 -22.15 -36.03 12.64
N TRP A 456 -21.57 -35.30 13.57
CA TRP A 456 -20.77 -34.10 13.28
C TRP A 456 -19.42 -34.43 12.64
N GLY A 457 -18.84 -35.59 12.96
CA GLY A 457 -17.56 -36.03 12.39
C GLY A 457 -17.69 -36.25 10.88
N LEU A 458 -18.71 -37.02 10.48
CA LEU A 458 -19.00 -37.25 9.07
C LEU A 458 -19.40 -35.95 8.34
N ALA A 459 -20.11 -35.04 9.01
CA ALA A 459 -20.50 -33.76 8.41
C ALA A 459 -19.32 -32.81 8.13
N ASP A 460 -18.27 -32.86 8.95
CA ASP A 460 -17.03 -32.11 8.75
C ASP A 460 -16.16 -32.76 7.66
N GLU A 461 -16.02 -34.09 7.65
CA GLU A 461 -15.32 -34.82 6.58
C GLU A 461 -15.91 -34.52 5.20
N LEU A 462 -17.25 -34.55 5.08
CA LEU A 462 -17.95 -34.23 3.84
C LEU A 462 -17.82 -32.75 3.46
N ARG A 463 -17.68 -31.82 4.42
CA ARG A 463 -17.43 -30.40 4.13
C ARG A 463 -16.05 -30.22 3.50
N ASP A 464 -15.05 -30.89 4.05
CA ASP A 464 -13.68 -30.79 3.58
C ASP A 464 -13.51 -31.45 2.20
N GLU A 465 -14.25 -32.53 1.92
CA GLU A 465 -14.32 -33.14 0.58
C GLU A 465 -14.97 -32.22 -0.46
N ILE A 466 -16.04 -31.51 -0.09
CA ILE A 466 -16.67 -30.51 -0.97
C ILE A 466 -15.71 -29.35 -1.26
N ALA A 467 -14.95 -28.91 -0.24
CA ALA A 467 -13.90 -27.89 -0.38
C ALA A 467 -12.75 -28.33 -1.30
N ALA A 468 -12.31 -29.58 -1.18
CA ALA A 468 -11.28 -30.15 -2.05
C ALA A 468 -11.70 -30.20 -3.54
N ARG A 469 -13.01 -30.21 -3.82
CA ARG A 469 -13.58 -30.15 -5.18
C ARG A 469 -13.82 -28.71 -5.67
N GLY A 470 -13.36 -27.71 -4.93
CA GLY A 470 -13.48 -26.30 -5.30
C GLY A 470 -14.87 -25.72 -5.02
N TRP A 471 -15.57 -26.22 -4.01
CA TRP A 471 -16.89 -25.72 -3.61
C TRP A 471 -16.97 -25.50 -2.09
N GLN A 472 -17.70 -24.48 -1.65
CA GLN A 472 -17.95 -24.16 -0.25
C GLN A 472 -19.44 -24.29 0.05
N VAL A 473 -19.77 -25.00 1.12
CA VAL A 473 -21.14 -25.11 1.63
C VAL A 473 -21.40 -24.08 2.73
N LYS A 474 -22.45 -23.28 2.57
CA LYS A 474 -22.97 -22.34 3.56
C LYS A 474 -24.32 -22.81 4.07
N ASP A 475 -24.38 -23.13 5.36
CA ASP A 475 -25.62 -23.49 6.02
C ASP A 475 -26.45 -22.24 6.34
N SER A 476 -27.74 -22.27 6.01
CA SER A 476 -28.71 -21.24 6.38
C SER A 476 -29.95 -21.85 7.03
N LYS A 477 -30.84 -21.01 7.58
CA LYS A 477 -32.13 -21.48 8.15
C LYS A 477 -33.06 -22.08 7.09
N ASP A 478 -32.87 -21.71 5.82
CA ASP A 478 -33.70 -22.14 4.69
C ASP A 478 -33.07 -23.29 3.88
N GLY A 479 -31.91 -23.81 4.32
CA GLY A 479 -31.19 -24.90 3.66
C GLY A 479 -29.69 -24.61 3.47
N ALA A 480 -28.96 -25.58 2.93
CA ALA A 480 -27.56 -25.42 2.57
C ALA A 480 -27.45 -24.83 1.15
N THR A 481 -26.60 -23.82 1.00
CA THR A 481 -26.25 -23.21 -0.30
C THR A 481 -24.81 -23.55 -0.63
N VAL A 482 -24.49 -23.78 -1.91
CA VAL A 482 -23.15 -24.14 -2.37
C VAL A 482 -22.64 -23.03 -3.28
N VAL A 483 -21.40 -22.59 -3.06
CA VAL A 483 -20.72 -21.59 -3.89
C VAL A 483 -19.39 -22.15 -4.35
N LYS A 484 -18.92 -21.81 -5.54
CA LYS A 484 -17.59 -22.21 -6.01
C LYS A 484 -16.52 -21.48 -5.18
N LEU A 485 -15.46 -22.19 -4.79
CA LEU A 485 -14.31 -21.64 -4.04
C LEU A 485 -13.38 -20.84 -4.94
#